data_AF-A0A644Y3W4-F1
#
_entry.id   AF-A0A644Y3W4-F1
#
_cell.length_a   1.000
_cell.length_b   1.000
_cell.length_c   1.000
_cell.angle_alpha   90.00
_cell.angle_beta   90.00
_cell.angle_gamma   90.00
#
_symmetry.space_group_name_H-M   'P 1'
#
loop_
_entity.id
_entity.type
_entity.pdbx_description
1 polymer ?
#
loop_
_entity_poly.entity_id
_entity_poly.type
_entity_poly.pdbx_seq_one_letter_code
_entity_poly.pdbx_strand_id
1 'polypeptide(L)'
;MAGYGYLCLLQSPFAASGEPFLQTLRERFFAHVNALAVASETSPYGVSLTAPLPWGSNMYLLNNAVLLGEANRLRPSQRYAAAVERHLEYIFGKNPLGMCYVTGYGENSPQHPHHRPSAALGKPMPGMLVGGPDSGLHDPLAKERLSGKPSFECYLDELESYSTNEVAVYWNSALVYALTLY
;
A
#
# COMPACT_ATOMS: atom_id res chain seq x y z
N MET A 1 0.96 -7.49 -15.48
CA MET A 1 1.75 -6.35 -15.01
C MET A 1 1.19 -5.10 -15.66
N ALA A 2 0.47 -4.26 -14.91
CA ALA A 2 0.03 -2.95 -15.35
C ALA A 2 0.62 -1.94 -14.37
N GLY A 3 1.57 -1.12 -14.82
CA GLY A 3 2.29 -0.15 -13.98
C GLY A 3 2.14 1.27 -14.54
N TYR A 4 2.94 2.21 -14.03
CA TYR A 4 2.85 3.63 -14.43
C TYR A 4 2.95 3.87 -15.95
N GLY A 5 3.73 3.07 -16.69
CA GLY A 5 3.79 3.16 -18.15
C GLY A 5 2.44 2.88 -18.85
N TYR A 6 1.61 1.99 -18.29
CA TYR A 6 0.26 1.74 -18.81
C TYR A 6 -0.62 2.96 -18.60
N LEU A 7 -0.58 3.56 -17.40
CA LEU A 7 -1.35 4.78 -17.10
C LEU A 7 -0.97 5.93 -18.03
N CYS A 8 0.34 6.18 -18.22
CA CYS A 8 0.82 7.21 -19.13
C CYS A 8 0.29 7.00 -20.55
N LEU A 9 0.33 5.78 -21.08
CA LEU A 9 -0.18 5.48 -22.42
C LEU A 9 -1.69 5.62 -22.51
N LEU A 10 -2.44 5.15 -21.50
CA LEU A 10 -3.91 5.22 -21.47
C LEU A 10 -4.45 6.63 -21.32
N GLN A 11 -3.67 7.54 -20.72
CA GLN A 11 -4.04 8.95 -20.52
C GLN A 11 -3.45 9.87 -21.59
N SER A 12 -2.51 9.38 -22.40
CA SER A 12 -1.91 10.16 -23.48
C SER A 12 -2.96 10.50 -24.56
N PRO A 13 -2.75 11.59 -25.33
CA PRO A 13 -3.56 11.85 -26.53
C PRO A 13 -3.53 10.69 -27.55
N PHE A 14 -2.44 9.90 -27.54
CA PHE A 14 -2.31 8.71 -28.37
C PHE A 14 -3.32 7.62 -27.99
N ALA A 15 -3.88 7.62 -26.77
CA ALA A 15 -4.90 6.66 -26.34
C ALA A 15 -6.17 6.64 -27.24
N ALA A 16 -6.39 7.72 -28.01
CA ALA A 16 -7.49 7.88 -28.94
C ALA A 16 -7.17 7.43 -30.38
N SER A 17 -5.94 7.01 -30.68
CA SER A 17 -5.50 6.65 -32.04
C SER A 17 -6.17 5.39 -32.61
N GLY A 18 -6.84 4.60 -31.79
CA GLY A 18 -7.52 3.36 -32.21
C GLY A 18 -6.58 2.18 -32.47
N GLU A 19 -5.28 2.34 -32.20
CA GLU A 19 -4.27 1.30 -32.42
C GLU A 19 -4.59 0.01 -31.67
N PRO A 20 -4.52 -1.18 -32.32
CA PRO A 20 -4.85 -2.46 -31.69
C PRO A 20 -4.06 -2.76 -30.41
N PHE A 21 -2.81 -2.30 -30.34
CA PHE A 21 -1.97 -2.43 -29.15
C PHE A 21 -2.57 -1.70 -27.94
N LEU A 22 -3.15 -0.52 -28.12
CA LEU A 22 -3.75 0.27 -27.02
C LEU A 22 -5.04 -0.37 -26.51
N GLN A 23 -5.82 -1.01 -27.39
CA GLN A 23 -6.99 -1.79 -26.97
C GLN A 23 -6.56 -2.96 -26.08
N THR A 24 -5.56 -3.73 -26.52
CA THR A 24 -4.98 -4.83 -25.74
C THR A 24 -4.46 -4.33 -24.38
N LEU A 25 -3.78 -3.18 -24.37
CA LEU A 25 -3.25 -2.57 -23.15
C LEU A 25 -4.37 -2.18 -22.18
N ARG A 26 -5.45 -1.57 -22.69
CA ARG A 26 -6.64 -1.18 -21.92
C ARG A 26 -7.34 -2.39 -21.32
N GLU A 27 -7.54 -3.45 -22.10
CA GLU A 27 -8.14 -4.69 -21.63
C GLU A 27 -7.32 -5.34 -20.52
N ARG A 28 -5.99 -5.44 -20.70
CA ARG A 28 -5.09 -5.99 -19.68
C ARG A 28 -5.07 -5.14 -18.40
N PHE A 29 -5.10 -3.82 -18.53
CA PHE A 29 -5.20 -2.91 -17.39
C PHE A 29 -6.49 -3.16 -16.61
N PHE A 30 -7.65 -3.13 -17.28
CA PHE A 30 -8.94 -3.34 -16.62
C PHE A 30 -9.09 -4.76 -16.05
N ALA A 31 -8.56 -5.79 -16.72
CA ALA A 31 -8.50 -7.13 -16.17
C ALA A 31 -7.71 -7.19 -14.86
N HIS A 32 -6.58 -6.48 -14.79
CA HIS A 32 -5.75 -6.42 -13.59
C HIS A 32 -6.45 -5.69 -12.43
N VAL A 33 -6.98 -4.49 -12.65
CA VAL A 33 -7.66 -3.75 -11.57
C VAL A 33 -8.96 -4.43 -11.12
N ASN A 34 -9.66 -5.15 -12.01
CA ASN A 34 -10.78 -6.00 -11.63
C ASN A 34 -10.34 -7.12 -10.68
N ALA A 35 -9.20 -7.76 -10.94
CA ALA A 35 -8.66 -8.78 -10.05
C ALA A 35 -8.29 -8.19 -8.67
N LEU A 36 -7.72 -6.97 -8.63
CA LEU A 36 -7.42 -6.27 -7.37
C LEU A 36 -8.67 -5.92 -6.57
N ALA A 37 -9.74 -5.46 -7.24
CA ALA A 37 -11.02 -5.17 -6.61
C ALA A 37 -11.65 -6.45 -6.01
N VAL A 38 -11.67 -7.55 -6.77
CA VAL A 38 -12.14 -8.86 -6.30
C VAL A 38 -11.32 -9.33 -5.10
N ALA A 39 -9.98 -9.26 -5.17
CA ALA A 39 -9.12 -9.66 -4.06
C ALA A 39 -9.45 -8.87 -2.78
N SER A 40 -9.72 -7.57 -2.92
CA SER A 40 -10.10 -6.69 -1.80
C SER A 40 -11.45 -7.06 -1.19
N GLU A 41 -12.43 -7.47 -2.02
CA GLU A 41 -13.77 -7.89 -1.58
C GLU A 41 -13.75 -9.23 -0.84
N THR A 42 -12.85 -10.14 -1.22
CA THR A 42 -12.73 -11.46 -0.61
C THR A 42 -11.76 -11.50 0.57
N SER A 43 -10.98 -10.44 0.76
CA SER A 43 -10.01 -10.34 1.84
C SER A 43 -10.70 -10.06 3.17
N PRO A 44 -10.35 -10.79 4.26
CA PRO A 44 -10.90 -10.51 5.59
C PRO A 44 -10.53 -9.11 6.10
N TYR A 45 -9.52 -8.47 5.50
CA TYR A 45 -9.04 -7.13 5.87
C TYR A 45 -9.41 -6.07 4.83
N GLY A 46 -10.21 -6.41 3.81
CA GLY A 46 -10.64 -5.44 2.79
C GLY A 46 -9.55 -5.00 1.81
N VAL A 47 -8.40 -5.69 1.77
CA VAL A 47 -7.21 -5.30 1.00
C VAL A 47 -6.87 -6.24 -0.15
N SER A 48 -6.23 -5.69 -1.19
CA SER A 48 -5.81 -6.45 -2.37
C SER A 48 -4.53 -7.28 -2.17
N LEU A 49 -3.88 -7.17 -1.02
CA LEU A 49 -2.68 -7.95 -0.69
C LEU A 49 -3.04 -9.40 -0.34
N THR A 50 -2.18 -10.31 -0.77
CA THR A 50 -2.23 -11.74 -0.42
C THR A 50 -0.93 -12.16 0.23
N ALA A 51 -1.00 -13.02 1.24
CA ALA A 51 0.19 -13.60 1.86
C ALA A 51 0.98 -14.45 0.85
N PRO A 52 2.31 -14.55 0.97
CA PRO A 52 3.16 -13.86 1.94
C PRO A 52 3.31 -12.35 1.62
N LEU A 53 3.41 -11.52 2.66
CA LEU A 53 3.62 -10.07 2.54
C LEU A 53 5.12 -9.74 2.45
N PRO A 54 5.54 -8.88 1.50
CA PRO A 54 6.92 -8.47 1.34
C PRO A 54 7.29 -7.25 2.21
N TRP A 55 8.58 -6.96 2.32
CA TRP A 55 9.08 -5.68 2.84
C TRP A 55 8.47 -4.51 2.05
N GLY A 56 7.86 -3.56 2.76
CA GLY A 56 7.18 -2.41 2.18
C GLY A 56 5.77 -2.75 1.68
N SER A 57 5.11 -3.74 2.28
CA SER A 57 3.75 -4.19 1.92
C SER A 57 2.75 -3.04 1.85
N ASN A 58 2.84 -2.03 2.72
CA ASN A 58 1.98 -0.84 2.66
C ASN A 58 2.11 -0.08 1.32
N MET A 59 3.30 0.00 0.74
CA MET A 59 3.50 0.62 -0.57
C MET A 59 2.87 -0.20 -1.68
N TYR A 60 2.96 -1.53 -1.64
CA TYR A 60 2.30 -2.38 -2.62
C TYR A 60 0.77 -2.21 -2.57
N LEU A 61 0.20 -2.14 -1.37
CA LEU A 61 -1.22 -1.86 -1.19
C LEU A 61 -1.61 -0.49 -1.77
N LEU A 62 -0.84 0.55 -1.47
CA LEU A 62 -1.12 1.91 -1.94
C LEU A 62 -0.92 2.06 -3.46
N ASN A 63 0.05 1.37 -4.05
CA ASN A 63 0.19 1.32 -5.50
C ASN A 63 -1.02 0.63 -6.15
N ASN A 64 -1.58 -0.42 -5.53
CA ASN A 64 -2.84 -1.02 -6.00
C ASN A 64 -4.01 -0.03 -5.89
N ALA A 65 -4.08 0.74 -4.81
CA ALA A 65 -5.07 1.81 -4.65
C ALA A 65 -4.93 2.88 -5.75
N VAL A 66 -3.72 3.29 -6.10
CA VAL A 66 -3.47 4.22 -7.23
C VAL A 66 -4.01 3.65 -8.55
N LEU A 67 -3.72 2.39 -8.85
CA LEU A 67 -4.23 1.76 -10.08
C LEU A 67 -5.77 1.68 -10.11
N LEU A 68 -6.39 1.35 -8.98
CA LEU A 68 -7.85 1.32 -8.82
C LEU A 68 -8.48 2.71 -8.96
N GLY A 69 -7.90 3.72 -8.31
CA GLY A 69 -8.36 5.11 -8.39
C GLY A 69 -8.26 5.68 -9.79
N GLU A 70 -7.13 5.46 -10.48
CA GLU A 70 -6.96 5.87 -11.87
C GLU A 70 -7.89 5.10 -12.83
N ALA A 71 -8.14 3.81 -12.58
CA ALA A 71 -9.15 3.06 -13.31
C ALA A 71 -10.55 3.66 -13.12
N ASN A 72 -10.89 4.10 -11.91
CA ASN A 72 -12.16 4.76 -11.61
C ASN A 72 -12.30 6.10 -12.34
N ARG A 73 -11.22 6.87 -12.49
CA ARG A 73 -11.23 8.11 -13.30
C ARG A 73 -11.47 7.84 -14.78
N LEU A 74 -10.88 6.75 -15.31
CA LEU A 74 -11.05 6.35 -16.71
C LEU A 74 -12.41 5.70 -16.99
N ARG A 75 -12.92 4.90 -16.06
CA ARG A 75 -14.20 4.20 -16.11
C ARG A 75 -14.77 4.08 -14.70
N PRO A 76 -15.70 5.00 -14.32
CA PRO A 76 -16.26 5.00 -12.98
C PRO A 76 -16.88 3.68 -12.56
N SER A 77 -16.57 3.24 -11.34
CA SER A 77 -17.03 1.99 -10.75
C SER A 77 -16.99 2.11 -9.22
N GLN A 78 -18.14 1.93 -8.58
CA GLN A 78 -18.23 1.93 -7.11
C GLN A 78 -17.34 0.86 -6.47
N ARG A 79 -17.08 -0.25 -7.17
CA ARG A 79 -16.17 -1.31 -6.69
C ARG A 79 -14.72 -0.82 -6.60
N TYR A 80 -14.28 0.00 -7.54
CA TYR A 80 -12.92 0.57 -7.52
C TYR A 80 -12.79 1.61 -6.42
N ALA A 81 -13.73 2.55 -6.31
CA ALA A 81 -13.74 3.55 -5.25
C ALA A 81 -13.76 2.91 -3.85
N ALA A 82 -14.63 1.93 -3.63
CA ALA A 82 -14.70 1.21 -2.35
C ALA A 82 -13.42 0.40 -2.04
N ALA A 83 -12.70 -0.08 -3.06
CA ALA A 83 -11.42 -0.75 -2.84
C ALA A 83 -10.32 0.25 -2.43
N VAL A 84 -10.26 1.43 -3.04
CA VAL A 84 -9.34 2.51 -2.63
C VAL A 84 -9.60 2.91 -1.18
N GLU A 85 -10.88 3.11 -0.82
CA GLU A 85 -11.29 3.42 0.55
C GLU A 85 -10.80 2.37 1.56
N ARG A 86 -11.09 1.08 1.33
CA ARG A 86 -10.67 0.01 2.25
C ARG A 86 -9.14 -0.10 2.36
N HIS A 87 -8.40 0.16 1.29
CA HIS A 87 -6.94 0.16 1.32
C HIS A 87 -6.42 1.29 2.22
N LEU A 88 -7.03 2.49 2.14
CA LEU A 88 -6.70 3.60 3.04
C LEU A 88 -7.14 3.32 4.48
N GLU A 89 -8.34 2.78 4.70
CA GLU A 89 -8.79 2.36 6.04
C GLU A 89 -7.79 1.40 6.69
N TYR A 90 -7.26 0.43 5.93
CA TYR A 90 -6.23 -0.49 6.41
C TYR A 90 -4.96 0.25 6.84
N ILE A 91 -4.48 1.21 6.03
CA ILE A 91 -3.31 2.05 6.39
C ILE A 91 -3.58 2.85 7.67
N PHE A 92 -4.81 3.31 7.87
CA PHE A 92 -5.19 4.15 9.00
C PHE A 92 -5.71 3.40 10.23
N GLY A 93 -5.60 2.06 10.26
CA GLY A 93 -5.81 1.27 11.48
C GLY A 93 -6.85 0.16 11.39
N LYS A 94 -7.57 0.00 10.28
CA LYS A 94 -8.50 -1.12 10.05
C LYS A 94 -7.74 -2.37 9.60
N ASN A 95 -6.82 -2.81 10.44
CA ASN A 95 -5.96 -3.97 10.23
C ASN A 95 -5.87 -4.81 11.52
N PRO A 96 -5.34 -6.05 11.47
CA PRO A 96 -5.30 -6.94 12.63
C PRO A 96 -4.62 -6.38 13.87
N LEU A 97 -3.73 -5.39 13.71
CA LEU A 97 -2.95 -4.80 14.78
C LEU A 97 -3.59 -3.52 15.32
N GLY A 98 -4.68 -3.02 14.72
CA GLY A 98 -5.27 -1.72 15.06
C GLY A 98 -4.27 -0.56 14.93
N MET A 99 -3.27 -0.69 14.04
CA MET A 99 -2.13 0.22 13.92
C MET A 99 -2.35 1.18 12.77
N CYS A 100 -2.40 2.49 13.02
CA CYS A 100 -2.22 3.47 11.96
C CYS A 100 -0.75 3.47 11.55
N TYR A 101 -0.44 3.10 10.32
CA TYR A 101 0.94 2.99 9.85
C TYR A 101 1.58 4.35 9.48
N VAL A 102 0.95 5.47 9.84
CA VAL A 102 1.48 6.82 9.60
C VAL A 102 1.81 7.47 10.94
N THR A 103 3.07 7.82 11.15
CA THR A 103 3.54 8.39 12.41
C THR A 103 2.76 9.65 12.79
N GLY A 104 2.32 9.75 14.04
CA GLY A 104 1.63 10.93 14.57
C GLY A 104 0.17 11.11 14.13
N TYR A 105 -0.44 10.09 13.49
CA TYR A 105 -1.85 10.06 13.13
C TYR A 105 -2.55 8.85 13.73
N GLY A 106 -3.84 8.97 14.06
CA GLY A 106 -4.59 7.91 14.72
C GLY A 106 -4.24 7.76 16.22
N GLU A 107 -5.04 6.96 16.93
CA GLU A 107 -4.85 6.74 18.38
C GLU A 107 -3.66 5.80 18.69
N ASN A 108 -3.33 4.91 17.74
CA ASN A 108 -2.23 3.96 17.83
C ASN A 108 -1.40 4.05 16.55
N SER A 109 -0.17 4.57 16.64
CA SER A 109 0.70 4.85 15.49
C SER A 109 2.17 4.63 15.83
N PRO A 110 3.07 4.44 14.85
CA PRO A 110 4.47 4.16 15.14
C PRO A 110 5.12 5.27 15.96
N GLN A 111 5.67 4.88 17.11
CA GLN A 111 6.41 5.72 18.04
C GLN A 111 7.92 5.55 17.88
N HIS A 112 8.36 4.39 17.36
CA HIS A 112 9.78 4.03 17.26
C HIS A 112 10.18 3.66 15.82
N PRO A 113 9.87 4.51 14.81
CA PRO A 113 10.23 4.20 13.42
C PRO A 113 11.75 4.05 13.27
N HIS A 114 12.20 3.15 12.40
CA HIS A 114 13.60 3.06 11.96
C HIS A 114 13.97 4.29 11.11
N HIS A 115 14.16 5.42 11.80
CA HIS A 115 14.41 6.73 11.20
C HIS A 115 15.37 7.53 12.08
N ARG A 116 16.61 7.72 11.61
CA ARG A 116 17.71 8.30 12.40
C ARG A 116 17.37 9.67 13.03
N PRO A 117 16.77 10.64 12.30
CA PRO A 117 16.34 11.90 12.92
C PRO A 117 15.31 11.71 14.03
N SER A 118 14.34 10.81 13.88
CA SER A 118 13.35 10.52 14.94
C SER A 118 14.02 9.92 16.17
N ALA A 119 14.93 8.95 15.96
CA ALA A 119 15.70 8.31 17.02
C ALA A 119 16.56 9.32 17.79
N ALA A 120 17.26 10.21 17.08
CA ALA A 120 18.07 11.26 17.67
C ALA A 120 17.23 12.28 18.46
N LEU A 121 15.99 12.54 18.03
CA LEU A 121 15.06 13.43 18.72
C LEU A 121 14.28 12.74 19.86
N GLY A 122 14.35 11.41 19.97
CA GLY A 122 13.54 10.62 20.90
C GLY A 122 12.03 10.71 20.65
N LYS A 123 11.61 11.09 19.44
CA LYS A 123 10.19 11.18 19.04
C LYS A 123 10.02 11.00 17.54
N PRO A 124 8.93 10.38 17.06
CA PRO A 124 8.69 10.24 15.64
C PRO A 124 8.39 11.61 15.00
N MET A 125 9.01 11.90 13.85
CA MET A 125 8.51 12.96 12.98
C MET A 125 7.13 12.56 12.43
N PRO A 126 6.13 13.45 12.41
CA PRO A 126 4.79 13.10 11.96
C PRO A 126 4.70 12.95 10.43
N GLY A 127 3.74 12.15 9.97
CA GLY A 127 3.40 12.01 8.55
C GLY A 127 4.26 11.03 7.76
N MET A 128 5.06 10.19 8.42
CA MET A 128 5.88 9.18 7.75
C MET A 128 5.11 7.86 7.66
N LEU A 129 4.99 7.32 6.46
CA LEU A 129 4.43 5.98 6.27
C LEU A 129 5.52 4.94 6.51
N VAL A 130 5.26 4.00 7.43
CA VAL A 130 6.16 2.86 7.66
C VAL A 130 5.92 1.73 6.66
N GLY A 131 6.94 0.87 6.49
CA GLY A 131 6.91 -0.23 5.51
C GLY A 131 5.72 -1.18 5.69
N GLY A 132 5.31 -1.42 6.93
CA GLY A 132 4.20 -2.29 7.28
C GLY A 132 4.63 -3.75 7.45
N PRO A 133 3.67 -4.69 7.54
CA PRO A 133 3.99 -6.08 7.83
C PRO A 133 4.88 -6.72 6.76
N ASP A 134 5.92 -7.44 7.20
CA ASP A 134 6.83 -8.19 6.34
C ASP A 134 6.94 -9.63 6.86
N SER A 135 6.35 -10.57 6.13
CA SER A 135 6.35 -11.98 6.52
C SER A 135 7.68 -12.70 6.23
N GLY A 136 8.60 -12.05 5.51
CA GLY A 136 9.96 -12.56 5.31
C GLY A 136 10.87 -12.39 6.52
N LEU A 137 10.46 -11.56 7.50
CA LEU A 137 11.20 -11.28 8.73
C LEU A 137 12.66 -10.91 8.41
N HIS A 138 12.89 -9.89 7.56
CA HIS A 138 14.21 -9.62 6.99
C HIS A 138 15.20 -8.94 7.97
N ASP A 139 14.79 -8.65 9.20
CA ASP A 139 15.66 -8.16 10.27
C ASP A 139 15.73 -9.13 11.48
N PRO A 140 16.84 -9.14 12.25
CA PRO A 140 17.00 -10.07 13.37
C PRO A 140 15.90 -9.97 14.43
N LEU A 141 15.44 -8.74 14.74
CA LEU A 141 14.42 -8.52 15.76
C LEU A 141 13.06 -9.04 15.31
N ALA A 142 12.68 -8.82 14.06
CA ALA A 142 11.48 -9.37 13.45
C ALA A 142 11.51 -10.91 13.47
N LYS A 143 12.65 -11.55 13.14
CA LYS A 143 12.81 -13.01 13.25
C LYS A 143 12.56 -13.49 14.67
N GLU A 144 13.17 -12.83 15.66
CA GLU A 144 13.03 -13.21 17.05
C GLU A 144 11.59 -13.07 17.56
N ARG A 145 10.91 -11.97 17.21
CA ARG A 145 9.65 -11.55 17.84
C ARG A 145 8.40 -11.94 17.07
N LEU A 146 8.50 -12.17 15.76
CA LEU A 146 7.35 -12.39 14.87
C LEU A 146 7.34 -13.77 14.21
N SER A 147 8.31 -14.64 14.51
CA SER A 147 8.31 -16.03 14.02
C SER A 147 7.01 -16.75 14.37
N GLY A 148 6.37 -17.34 13.37
CA GLY A 148 5.10 -18.07 13.53
C GLY A 148 3.84 -17.19 13.56
N LYS A 149 3.97 -15.87 13.46
CA LYS A 149 2.82 -14.96 13.34
C LYS A 149 2.16 -15.05 11.96
N PRO A 150 0.83 -14.80 11.86
CA PRO A 150 0.17 -14.60 10.58
C PRO A 150 0.80 -13.44 9.79
N SER A 151 0.85 -13.52 8.45
CA SER A 151 1.59 -12.53 7.64
C SER A 151 1.17 -11.07 7.86
N PHE A 152 -0.12 -10.81 8.11
CA PHE A 152 -0.65 -9.47 8.36
C PHE A 152 -0.37 -8.96 9.80
N GLU A 153 0.13 -9.82 10.68
CA GLU A 153 0.55 -9.48 12.03
C GLU A 153 2.09 -9.39 12.16
N CYS A 154 2.85 -9.60 11.07
CA CYS A 154 4.31 -9.52 11.06
C CYS A 154 4.81 -8.06 11.01
N TYR A 155 4.44 -7.24 12.00
CA TYR A 155 4.91 -5.87 12.16
C TYR A 155 5.29 -5.59 13.61
N LEU A 156 6.33 -4.77 13.81
CA LEU A 156 6.85 -4.43 15.12
C LEU A 156 7.25 -2.95 15.18
N ASP A 157 6.63 -2.17 16.06
CA ASP A 157 7.00 -0.76 16.27
C ASP A 157 8.23 -0.62 17.18
N GLU A 158 9.40 -0.99 16.64
CA GLU A 158 10.70 -0.91 17.31
C GLU A 158 11.74 -0.31 16.37
N LEU A 159 12.69 0.43 16.94
CA LEU A 159 13.71 1.14 16.16
C LEU A 159 14.56 0.18 15.32
N GLU A 160 14.87 -1.01 15.83
CA GLU A 160 15.70 -2.00 15.16
C GLU A 160 14.95 -2.82 14.10
N SER A 161 13.61 -2.73 14.04
CA SER A 161 12.82 -3.49 13.04
C SER A 161 12.76 -2.77 11.69
N TYR A 162 13.90 -2.64 11.01
CA TYR A 162 13.95 -1.95 9.71
C TYR A 162 13.09 -2.64 8.63
N SER A 163 12.86 -3.95 8.71
CA SER A 163 12.09 -4.67 7.68
C SER A 163 10.58 -4.38 7.76
N THR A 164 10.09 -3.95 8.94
CA THR A 164 8.65 -3.68 9.14
C THR A 164 8.35 -2.20 9.44
N ASN A 165 9.31 -1.47 10.04
CA ASN A 165 9.08 -0.15 10.66
C ASN A 165 10.04 0.96 10.19
N GLU A 166 10.81 0.74 9.12
CA GLU A 166 11.53 1.84 8.44
C GLU A 166 10.54 2.82 7.80
N VAL A 167 11.05 3.92 7.24
CA VAL A 167 10.31 4.90 6.44
C VAL A 167 11.03 5.15 5.11
N ALA A 168 10.29 5.50 4.07
CA ALA A 168 10.88 5.82 2.77
C ALA A 168 10.08 6.83 1.95
N VAL A 169 10.79 7.65 1.17
CA VAL A 169 10.17 8.65 0.29
C VAL A 169 9.21 8.03 -0.73
N TYR A 170 9.51 6.83 -1.23
CA TYR A 170 8.68 6.14 -2.22
C TYR A 170 7.47 5.43 -1.61
N TRP A 171 7.44 5.24 -0.28
CA TRP A 171 6.24 4.82 0.45
C TRP A 171 5.30 6.01 0.64
N ASN A 172 5.84 7.13 1.13
CA ASN A 172 5.10 8.37 1.27
C ASN A 172 4.54 8.89 -0.07
N SER A 173 5.27 8.77 -1.18
CA SER A 173 4.74 9.18 -2.50
C SER A 173 3.52 8.37 -2.91
N ALA A 174 3.49 7.06 -2.63
CA ALA A 174 2.34 6.21 -2.91
C ALA A 174 1.13 6.60 -2.06
N LEU A 175 1.35 6.90 -0.77
CA LEU A 175 0.29 7.39 0.13
C LEU A 175 -0.29 8.71 -0.36
N VAL A 176 0.57 9.69 -0.65
CA VAL A 176 0.13 11.01 -1.12
C VAL A 176 -0.70 10.86 -2.39
N TYR A 177 -0.27 10.05 -3.36
CA TYR A 177 -1.03 9.85 -4.58
C TYR A 177 -2.38 9.15 -4.30
N ALA A 178 -2.39 8.07 -3.53
CA ALA A 178 -3.63 7.36 -3.17
C ALA A 178 -4.65 8.28 -2.49
N LEU A 179 -4.21 9.19 -1.61
CA LEU A 179 -5.07 10.17 -0.95
C LEU A 179 -5.72 11.17 -1.92
N THR A 180 -5.10 11.48 -3.06
CA THR A 180 -5.71 12.36 -4.08
C THR A 180 -6.79 11.66 -4.91
N LEU A 181 -6.91 10.34 -4.79
CA LEU A 181 -7.83 9.50 -5.54
C LEU A 181 -9.00 8.97 -4.68
N TYR A 182 -9.03 9.34 -3.40
CA TYR A 182 -10.12 9.09 -2.47
C TYR A 182 -11.22 10.14 -2.62
#